data_AF-A0A7S3FTE0-F1
#
_entry.id   AF-A0A7S3FTE0-F1
#
_cell.length_a   1.000
_cell.length_b   1.000
_cell.length_c   1.000
_cell.angle_alpha   90.00
_cell.angle_beta   90.00
_cell.angle_gamma   90.00
#
_symmetry.space_group_name_H-M   'P 1'
#
loop_
_entity.id
_entity.type
_entity.pdbx_description
1 polymer ?
#
loop_
_entity_poly.entity_id
_entity_poly.type
_entity_poly.pdbx_seq_one_letter_code
_entity_poly.pdbx_strand_id
1 'polypeptide(L)'
;MTCSMRFQGDLNVDMNEITMNLVPFPKQHFLTSSLAPVYSVLSPQLQPRNIDQAFSDVFDRSNQLIQQSPESHYQVCMATGLIVRGRNIQIADINRNVERLSKKLNMAHWNQ
;
A
#
# COMPACT_ATOMS: atom_id res chain seq x y z
N MET A 1 -7.35 2.69 -5.26
CA MET A 1 -7.57 4.10 -4.88
C MET A 1 -9.04 4.38 -4.56
N THR A 2 -9.94 4.57 -5.52
CA THR A 2 -11.32 5.08 -5.25
C THR A 2 -12.33 4.07 -4.69
N CYS A 3 -11.91 2.91 -4.19
CA CYS A 3 -12.86 1.91 -3.67
C CYS A 3 -13.53 2.36 -2.37
N SER A 4 -12.79 3.01 -1.47
CA SER A 4 -13.29 3.45 -0.16
C SER A 4 -14.37 4.53 -0.25
N MET A 5 -14.48 5.21 -1.40
CA MET A 5 -15.56 6.17 -1.68
C MET A 5 -16.80 5.52 -2.32
N ARG A 6 -16.65 4.35 -2.95
CA ARG A 6 -17.74 3.66 -3.66
C ARG A 6 -18.39 2.57 -2.84
N PHE A 7 -17.65 1.98 -1.92
CA PHE A 7 -18.08 0.84 -1.11
C PHE A 7 -17.83 1.18 0.35
N GLN A 8 -18.82 0.94 1.21
CA GLN A 8 -18.66 1.10 2.64
C GLN A 8 -17.73 0.01 3.18
N GLY A 9 -16.75 0.43 3.98
CA GLY A 9 -15.92 -0.42 4.83
C GLY A 9 -15.71 0.20 6.21
N ASP A 10 -14.92 -0.49 7.04
CA ASP A 10 -14.63 -0.08 8.42
C ASP A 10 -13.81 1.23 8.50
N LEU A 11 -12.96 1.47 7.50
CA LEU A 11 -12.18 2.69 7.34
C LEU A 11 -12.33 3.19 5.89
N ASN A 12 -13.13 4.24 5.73
CA ASN A 12 -13.32 4.87 4.43
C ASN A 12 -12.38 6.07 4.30
N VAL A 13 -11.86 6.27 3.10
CA VAL A 13 -10.93 7.36 2.76
C VAL A 13 -11.43 8.06 1.51
N ASP A 14 -11.52 9.38 1.55
CA ASP A 14 -11.88 10.22 0.41
C ASP A 14 -10.65 10.82 -0.33
N MET A 15 -10.90 11.53 -1.44
CA MET A 15 -9.81 12.13 -2.23
C MET A 15 -9.11 13.31 -1.51
N ASN A 16 -9.83 14.02 -0.65
CA ASN A 16 -9.25 15.12 0.12
C ASN A 16 -8.28 14.58 1.17
N GLU A 17 -8.65 13.49 1.85
CA GLU A 17 -7.80 12.80 2.82
C GLU A 17 -6.55 12.19 2.18
N ILE A 18 -6.65 11.64 0.96
CA ILE A 18 -5.46 11.18 0.22
C ILE A 18 -4.49 12.34 0.01
N THR A 19 -4.98 13.50 -0.42
CA THR A 19 -4.14 14.66 -0.67
C THR A 19 -3.57 15.21 0.64
N MET A 20 -4.40 15.34 1.67
CA MET A 20 -4.01 15.89 2.97
C MET A 20 -3.00 15.01 3.72
N ASN A 21 -3.15 13.68 3.65
CA ASN A 21 -2.31 12.75 4.42
C ASN A 21 -1.06 12.28 3.65
N LEU A 22 -1.12 12.20 2.32
CA LEU A 22 -0.01 11.65 1.52
C LEU A 22 0.84 12.71 0.80
N VAL A 23 0.41 13.97 0.75
CA VAL A 23 1.14 15.06 0.08
C VAL A 23 1.68 16.04 1.14
N PRO A 24 2.89 15.80 1.67
CA PRO A 24 3.45 16.64 2.73
C PRO A 24 3.92 18.01 2.23
N PHE A 25 4.28 18.11 0.95
CA PHE A 25 4.70 19.35 0.31
C PHE A 25 3.90 19.55 -1.00
N PRO A 26 3.41 20.77 -1.29
CA PRO A 26 2.56 21.02 -2.47
C PRO A 26 3.19 20.62 -3.82
N LYS A 27 4.53 20.69 -3.92
CA LYS A 27 5.27 20.33 -5.14
C LYS A 27 5.55 18.83 -5.27
N GLN A 28 5.32 18.04 -4.22
CA GLN A 28 5.58 16.59 -4.19
C GLN A 28 4.27 15.80 -4.10
N HIS A 29 3.41 15.97 -5.10
CA HIS A 29 2.08 15.35 -5.17
C HIS A 29 2.02 14.10 -6.06
N PHE A 30 3.16 13.65 -6.60
CA PHE A 30 3.23 12.41 -7.39
C PHE A 30 3.31 11.21 -6.46
N LEU A 31 2.25 10.40 -6.46
CA LEU A 31 2.16 9.19 -5.65
C LEU A 31 2.67 7.98 -6.45
N THR A 32 3.45 7.12 -5.79
CA THR A 32 3.81 5.80 -6.30
C THR A 32 2.74 4.79 -5.92
N SER A 33 2.25 4.03 -6.90
CA SER A 33 1.21 3.03 -6.68
C SER A 33 1.76 1.63 -6.85
N SER A 34 1.29 0.72 -6.01
CA SER A 34 1.51 -0.72 -6.12
C SER A 34 0.22 -1.49 -5.87
N LEU A 35 0.18 -2.74 -6.29
CA LEU A 35 -0.99 -3.60 -6.17
C LEU A 35 -0.56 -5.03 -5.85
N ALA A 36 -1.21 -5.66 -4.88
CA ALA A 36 -1.13 -7.11 -4.68
C ALA A 36 -2.52 -7.67 -4.30
N PRO A 37 -2.81 -8.94 -4.65
CA PRO A 37 -2.02 -9.79 -5.56
C PRO A 37 -2.18 -9.38 -7.03
N VAL A 38 -1.14 -9.60 -7.83
CA VAL A 38 -1.18 -9.49 -9.30
C VAL A 38 -1.19 -10.91 -9.88
N TYR A 39 -2.16 -11.22 -10.73
CA TYR A 39 -2.27 -12.53 -11.38
C TYR A 39 -2.62 -12.38 -12.86
N SER A 40 -2.20 -13.36 -13.66
CA SER A 40 -2.52 -13.41 -15.07
C SER A 40 -3.97 -13.85 -15.28
N VAL A 41 -4.67 -13.16 -16.17
CA VAL A 41 -6.03 -13.55 -16.60
C VAL A 41 -6.02 -14.90 -17.32
N LEU A 42 -4.92 -15.24 -18.00
CA LEU A 42 -4.77 -16.46 -18.80
C LEU A 42 -4.40 -17.70 -17.97
N SER A 43 -3.99 -17.51 -16.72
CA SER A 43 -3.61 -18.60 -15.82
C SER A 43 -3.99 -18.21 -14.39
N PRO A 44 -5.27 -18.37 -14.02
CA PRO A 44 -5.75 -18.07 -12.68
C PRO A 44 -5.29 -19.17 -11.71
N GLN A 45 -3.98 -19.26 -11.45
CA GLN A 45 -3.51 -19.97 -10.29
C GLN A 45 -3.94 -19.17 -9.06
N LEU A 46 -5.00 -19.64 -8.40
CA LEU A 46 -5.46 -19.11 -7.12
C LEU A 46 -4.38 -19.42 -6.07
N GLN A 47 -3.36 -18.57 -5.99
CA GLN A 47 -2.44 -18.64 -4.87
C GLN A 47 -3.22 -18.43 -3.57
N PRO A 48 -2.86 -19.16 -2.49
CA PRO A 48 -3.53 -19.00 -1.21
C PRO A 48 -3.44 -17.53 -0.77
N ARG A 49 -4.60 -16.95 -0.47
CA ARG A 49 -4.75 -15.55 -0.02
C ARG A 49 -4.23 -15.40 1.40
N ASN A 50 -2.92 -15.38 1.58
CA ASN A 50 -2.35 -14.96 2.84
C ASN A 50 -2.22 -13.44 2.86
N ILE A 51 -2.97 -12.79 3.75
CA ILE A 51 -2.90 -11.34 3.96
C ILE A 51 -1.49 -10.89 4.31
N ASP A 52 -0.76 -11.67 5.12
CA ASP A 52 0.60 -11.32 5.53
C ASP A 52 1.55 -11.30 4.31
N GLN A 53 1.35 -12.23 3.38
CA GLN A 53 2.11 -12.26 2.14
C GLN A 53 1.75 -11.06 1.26
N ALA A 54 0.46 -10.77 1.08
CA ALA A 54 -0.01 -9.64 0.30
C ALA A 54 0.56 -8.30 0.79
N PHE A 55 0.65 -8.08 2.11
CA PHE A 55 1.26 -6.87 2.67
C PHE A 55 2.77 -6.76 2.39
N SER A 56 3.45 -7.90 2.24
CA SER A 56 4.88 -7.92 1.87
C SER A 56 5.04 -7.69 0.36
N ASP A 57 4.17 -8.31 -0.44
CA ASP A 57 4.18 -8.27 -1.90
C ASP A 57 3.91 -6.85 -2.44
N VAL A 58 3.06 -6.06 -1.78
CA VAL A 58 2.77 -4.66 -2.18
C VAL A 58 4.03 -3.79 -2.27
N PHE A 59 5.11 -4.15 -1.55
CA PHE A 59 6.38 -3.42 -1.58
C PHE A 59 7.45 -4.10 -2.42
N ASP A 60 7.16 -5.28 -2.97
CA ASP A 60 8.04 -5.91 -3.93
C ASP A 60 8.03 -5.11 -5.25
N ARG A 61 9.17 -5.10 -5.93
CA ARG A 61 9.36 -4.35 -7.19
C ARG A 61 8.45 -4.86 -8.29
N SER A 62 8.20 -6.16 -8.29
CA SER A 62 7.32 -6.83 -9.27
C SER A 62 5.89 -6.30 -9.24
N ASN A 63 5.46 -5.72 -8.11
CA ASN A 63 4.11 -5.23 -7.89
C ASN A 63 4.00 -3.70 -7.91
N GLN A 64 5.11 -2.99 -8.16
CA GLN A 64 5.10 -1.54 -8.38
C GLN A 64 4.55 -1.22 -9.77
N LEU A 65 3.61 -0.28 -9.84
CA LEU A 65 3.03 0.18 -11.11
C LEU A 65 3.86 1.31 -11.75
N ILE A 66 5.00 1.66 -11.15
CA ILE A 66 5.94 2.65 -11.65
C ILE A 66 7.31 2.00 -11.71
N GLN A 67 8.03 2.25 -12.80
CA GLN A 67 9.43 1.84 -12.92
C GLN A 67 10.28 2.69 -11.97
N GLN A 68 10.65 2.09 -10.83
CA GLN A 68 11.51 2.72 -9.83
C GLN A 68 12.98 2.35 -10.06
N SER A 69 13.90 3.22 -9.62
CA SER A 69 15.33 2.96 -9.70
C SER A 69 15.73 1.71 -8.90
N PRO A 70 16.76 0.96 -9.32
CA PRO A 70 17.12 -0.33 -8.70
C PRO A 70 17.70 -0.20 -7.29
N GLU A 71 18.00 1.00 -6.82
CA GLU A 71 18.66 1.25 -5.54
C GLU A 71 17.62 1.59 -4.47
N SER A 72 17.00 0.55 -3.92
CA SER A 72 16.00 0.66 -2.85
C SER A 72 16.53 1.36 -1.59
N HIS A 73 17.85 1.46 -1.41
CA HIS A 73 18.48 2.04 -0.22
C HIS A 73 18.38 3.58 -0.18
N TYR A 74 18.22 4.24 -1.32
CA TYR A 74 18.05 5.70 -1.40
C TYR A 74 16.58 6.14 -1.40
N GLN A 75 15.65 5.20 -1.43
CA GLN A 75 14.23 5.52 -1.41
C GLN A 75 13.78 5.79 0.03
N VAL A 76 13.29 7.01 0.25
CA VAL A 76 12.69 7.43 1.51
C VAL A 76 11.19 7.60 1.28
N CYS A 77 10.38 6.84 2.01
CA CYS A 77 8.94 6.97 1.99
C CYS A 77 8.55 8.16 2.88
N MET A 78 7.93 9.19 2.30
CA MET A 78 7.43 10.33 3.08
C MET A 78 6.11 9.99 3.76
N ALA A 79 5.20 9.38 3.01
CA ALA A 79 3.91 8.91 3.47
C ALA A 79 3.53 7.66 2.69
N THR A 80 2.83 6.74 3.34
CA THR A 80 2.40 5.46 2.76
C THR A 80 0.95 5.20 3.15
N GLY A 81 0.08 5.05 2.16
CA GLY A 81 -1.32 4.66 2.35
C GLY A 81 -1.54 3.23 1.88
N LEU A 82 -2.18 2.41 2.71
CA LEU A 82 -2.57 1.05 2.36
C LEU A 82 -4.09 0.95 2.26
N ILE A 83 -4.58 0.50 1.10
CA ILE A 83 -6.01 0.29 0.86
C ILE A 83 -6.24 -1.21 0.75
N VAL A 84 -6.77 -1.78 1.83
CA VAL A 84 -6.99 -3.22 1.96
C VAL A 84 -8.44 -3.55 1.62
N ARG A 85 -8.66 -4.62 0.83
CA ARG A 85 -9.99 -5.04 0.37
C ARG A 85 -10.19 -6.54 0.59
N GLY A 86 -11.32 -6.92 1.17
CA GLY A 86 -11.70 -8.33 1.32
C GLY A 86 -12.73 -8.52 2.44
N ARG A 87 -13.59 -9.53 2.31
CA ARG A 87 -14.67 -9.81 3.29
C ARG A 87 -14.17 -10.47 4.58
N ASN A 88 -13.04 -11.18 4.51
CA ASN A 88 -12.48 -11.96 5.62
C ASN A 88 -11.18 -11.33 6.14
N ILE A 89 -11.14 -10.01 6.24
CA ILE A 89 -9.96 -9.28 6.73
C ILE A 89 -10.36 -8.59 8.02
N GLN A 90 -9.67 -8.92 9.11
CA GLN A 90 -9.89 -8.27 10.39
C GLN A 90 -8.95 -7.07 10.55
N ILE A 91 -9.39 -6.05 11.26
CA ILE A 91 -8.58 -4.87 11.60
C ILE A 91 -7.32 -5.29 12.38
N ALA A 92 -7.42 -6.34 13.21
CA ALA A 92 -6.28 -6.89 13.93
C ALA A 92 -5.16 -7.40 12.99
N ASP A 93 -5.52 -8.08 11.90
CA ASP A 93 -4.55 -8.55 10.90
C ASP A 93 -3.89 -7.38 10.17
N ILE A 94 -4.66 -6.33 9.87
CA ILE A 94 -4.16 -5.09 9.26
C ILE A 94 -3.15 -4.44 10.20
N ASN A 95 -3.50 -4.19 11.46
CA ASN A 95 -2.63 -3.53 12.43
C ASN A 95 -1.33 -4.30 12.65
N ARG A 96 -1.40 -5.64 12.78
CA ARG A 96 -0.23 -6.51 12.88
C ARG A 96 0.70 -6.34 11.68
N ASN A 97 0.15 -6.30 10.47
CA ASN A 97 0.95 -6.16 9.26
C ASN A 97 1.51 -4.76 9.05
N VAL A 98 0.76 -3.73 9.40
CA VAL A 98 1.24 -2.33 9.38
C VAL A 98 2.45 -2.19 10.29
N GLU A 99 2.41 -2.74 11.51
CA GLU A 99 3.54 -2.70 12.44
C GLU A 99 4.75 -3.50 11.93
N ARG A 100 4.51 -4.66 11.31
CA ARG A 100 5.59 -5.46 10.70
C ARG A 100 6.25 -4.72 9.53
N LEU A 101 5.45 -3.99 8.75
CA LEU A 101 5.89 -3.28 7.57
C LEU A 101 6.61 -1.97 7.93
N SER A 102 6.11 -1.21 8.90
CA SER A 102 6.73 0.07 9.32
C SER A 102 8.19 -0.11 9.72
N LYS A 103 8.54 -1.25 10.33
CA LYS A 103 9.92 -1.62 10.69
C LYS A 103 10.84 -1.87 9.49
N LYS A 104 10.29 -2.17 8.32
CA LYS A 104 11.05 -2.46 7.09
C LYS A 104 11.15 -1.24 6.15
N LEU A 105 10.19 -0.33 6.25
CA LEU A 105 10.16 0.85 5.40
C LEU A 105 11.13 1.91 5.90
N ASN A 106 11.92 2.46 4.98
CA ASN A 106 12.73 3.63 5.24
C ASN A 106 11.84 4.88 5.22
N MET A 107 11.17 5.14 6.35
CA MET A 107 10.32 6.31 6.52
C MET A 107 11.16 7.55 6.76
N ALA A 108 10.67 8.71 6.32
CA ALA A 108 11.31 9.97 6.63
C ALA A 108 11.40 10.18 8.16
N HIS A 109 12.51 10.75 8.65
CA HIS A 109 12.85 10.85 10.08
C HIS A 109 11.81 11.55 10.95
N TRP A 110 10.95 12.39 10.36
CA TRP A 110 9.91 13.15 11.04
C TRP A 110 8.55 12.43 11.07
N ASN A 111 8.49 11.21 10.53
CA ASN A 111 7.31 10.34 10.48
C ASN A 111 7.49 9.07 11.35
N GLN A 112 8.29 9.18 12.43
CA GLN A 112 8.50 8.12 13.43
C GLN A 112 7.49 8.22 14.57
#